data_AF-A0A7V9AWK0-F1
#
_entry.id   AF-A0A7V9AWK0-F1
#
_cell.length_a   1.000
_cell.length_b   1.000
_cell.length_c   1.000
_cell.angle_alpha   90.00
_cell.angle_beta   90.00
_cell.angle_gamma   90.00
#
_symmetry.space_group_name_H-M   'P 1'
#
loop_
_entity.id
_entity.type
_entity.pdbx_description
1 polymer ?
#
loop_
_entity_poly.entity_id
_entity_poly.type
_entity_poly.pdbx_seq_one_letter_code
_entity_poly.pdbx_strand_id
1 'polypeptide(L)'
;MLPVQILCVALSVYSFVLLVRIILSWTQVFGWTPPEALAPVIRVVYDLTEPVMGFLRRYIPSAGGLDLSPIIIFIAIRIAQGLLGC
;
A
#
# COMPACT_ATOMS: atom_id res chain seq x y z
N MET A 1 9.65 23.71 9.43
CA MET A 1 8.36 23.24 9.99
C MET A 1 8.48 21.74 10.29
N LEU A 2 9.06 21.37 11.43
CA LEU A 2 9.32 19.98 11.84
C LEU A 2 8.12 19.00 11.66
N PRO A 3 6.87 19.36 12.00
CA PRO A 3 5.75 18.41 11.86
C PRO A 3 5.45 18.01 10.41
N VAL A 4 5.60 18.93 9.46
CA VAL A 4 5.38 18.65 8.03
C VAL A 4 6.42 17.67 7.51
N GLN A 5 7.68 17.81 7.93
CA GLN A 5 8.76 16.91 7.52
C GLN A 5 8.54 15.48 8.03
N ILE A 6 8.11 15.33 9.30
CA ILE A 6 7.79 14.01 9.86
C ILE A 6 6.65 13.36 9.07
N LEU A 7 5.62 14.12 8.73
CA LEU A 7 4.50 13.62 7.92
C LEU A 7 4.96 13.19 6.52
N CYS A 8 5.79 13.99 5.84
CA CYS A 8 6.33 13.66 4.53
C CYS A 8 7.15 12.37 4.53
N VAL A 9 7.98 12.16 5.57
CA VAL A 9 8.75 10.93 5.75
C VAL A 9 7.80 9.76 6.00
N ALA A 10 6.79 9.91 6.86
CA ALA A 10 5.81 8.85 7.13
C ALA A 10 5.04 8.45 5.86
N LEU A 11 4.59 9.42 5.05
CA LEU A 11 3.92 9.17 3.77
C LEU A 11 4.85 8.46 2.77
N SER A 12 6.13 8.80 2.76
CA SER A 12 7.13 8.16 1.90
C SER A 12 7.37 6.70 2.30
N VAL A 13 7.54 6.44 3.60
CA VAL A 13 7.68 5.08 4.13
C VAL A 13 6.43 4.26 3.85
N TYR A 14 5.25 4.82 4.10
CA TYR A 14 3.99 4.13 3.84
C TYR A 14 3.76 3.86 2.34
N SER A 15 4.18 4.78 1.47
CA SER A 15 4.17 4.56 0.01
C SER A 15 5.06 3.38 -0.41
N PHE A 16 6.21 3.21 0.24
CA PHE A 16 7.08 2.05 -0.02
C PHE A 16 6.42 0.74 0.43
N VAL A 17 5.78 0.72 1.61
CA VAL A 17 5.02 -0.45 2.07
C VAL A 17 3.87 -0.78 1.11
N LEU A 18 3.16 0.24 0.60
CA LEU A 18 2.11 0.05 -0.42
C LEU A 18 2.66 -0.50 -1.73
N LEU A 19 3.85 -0.08 -2.15
CA LEU A 19 4.49 -0.64 -3.35
C LEU A 19 4.74 -2.14 -3.18
N VAL A 20 5.25 -2.55 -2.02
CA VAL A 20 5.41 -3.98 -1.69
C VAL A 20 4.06 -4.68 -1.66
N ARG A 21 3.02 -4.05 -1.10
CA ARG A 21 1.64 -4.58 -1.11
C ARG A 21 1.09 -4.79 -2.52
N ILE A 22 1.34 -3.87 -3.45
CA ILE A 22 0.95 -4.00 -4.86
C ILE A 22 1.64 -5.21 -5.48
N ILE A 23 2.96 -5.34 -5.32
CA ILE A 23 3.72 -6.48 -5.83
C ILE A 23 3.18 -7.79 -5.26
N LEU A 24 2.95 -7.85 -3.94
CA LEU A 24 2.39 -9.02 -3.27
C LEU A 24 0.98 -9.37 -3.78
N SER A 25 0.15 -8.38 -4.12
CA SER A 25 -1.19 -8.65 -4.70
C SER A 25 -1.14 -9.31 -6.08
N TRP A 26 -0.12 -8.99 -6.88
CA TRP A 26 0.04 -9.53 -8.23
C TRP A 26 0.63 -10.94 -8.26
N THR A 27 1.20 -11.42 -7.16
CA THR A 27 1.71 -12.79 -7.03
C THR A 27 0.64 -13.83 -7.38
N GLN A 28 -0.62 -13.54 -7.03
CA GLN A 28 -1.78 -14.37 -7.35
C GLN A 28 -2.08 -14.41 -8.86
N VAL A 29 -1.87 -13.28 -9.57
CA VAL A 29 -2.11 -13.17 -11.01
C VAL A 29 -1.01 -13.83 -11.82
N PHE A 30 0.24 -13.67 -11.40
CA PHE A 30 1.39 -14.26 -12.09
C PHE A 30 1.67 -15.71 -11.69
N GLY A 31 0.89 -16.28 -10.75
CA GLY A 31 1.07 -17.65 -10.26
C GLY A 31 2.37 -17.87 -9.48
N TRP A 32 2.98 -16.80 -8.97
CA TRP A 32 4.19 -16.87 -8.16
C TRP A 32 3.84 -16.96 -6.68
N THR A 33 4.54 -17.80 -5.92
CA THR A 33 4.35 -17.94 -4.48
C THR A 33 5.63 -17.51 -3.76
N PRO A 34 5.57 -16.56 -2.80
CA PRO A 34 6.75 -16.16 -2.04
C PRO A 34 7.25 -17.28 -1.12
N PRO A 35 8.57 -17.37 -0.88
CA PRO A 35 9.13 -18.32 0.08
C PRO A 35 8.54 -18.17 1.49
N GLU A 36 8.36 -19.27 2.21
CA GLU A 36 7.83 -19.27 3.59
C GLU A 36 8.65 -18.40 4.56
N ALA A 37 9.96 -18.28 4.32
CA ALA A 37 10.84 -17.41 5.09
C ALA A 37 10.41 -15.92 5.06
N LEU A 38 9.66 -15.49 4.05
CA LEU A 38 9.13 -14.13 3.94
C LEU A 38 7.78 -13.93 4.63
N ALA A 39 7.14 -14.99 5.14
CA ALA A 39 5.81 -14.90 5.75
C ALA A 39 5.70 -13.83 6.87
N PRO A 40 6.69 -13.63 7.76
CA PRO A 40 6.63 -12.56 8.76
C PRO A 40 6.60 -11.16 8.14
N VAL A 41 7.43 -10.92 7.12
CA VAL A 41 7.51 -9.62 6.42
C VAL A 41 6.22 -9.35 5.65
N ILE A 42 5.70 -10.37 4.97
CA ILE A 42 4.41 -10.30 4.27
C ILE A 42 3.31 -9.94 5.26
N ARG A 43 3.24 -10.62 6.41
CA ARG A 43 2.24 -10.29 7.44
C ARG A 43 2.34 -8.84 7.89
N VAL A 44 3.54 -8.32 8.16
CA VAL A 44 3.73 -6.91 8.53
C VAL A 44 3.22 -5.96 7.44
N VAL A 45 3.51 -6.23 6.17
CA VAL A 45 2.99 -5.42 5.05
C VAL A 45 1.47 -5.44 5.02
N TYR A 46 0.86 -6.62 5.20
CA TYR A 46 -0.59 -6.78 5.27
C TYR A 46 -1.15 -5.98 6.46
N ASP A 47 -0.66 -6.19 7.67
CA ASP A 47 -1.15 -5.56 8.89
C ASP A 47 -1.05 -4.03 8.85
N LEU A 48 0.02 -3.49 8.27
CA LEU A 48 0.21 -2.03 8.14
C LEU A 48 -0.75 -1.39 7.14
N THR A 49 -1.11 -2.10 6.07
CA THR A 49 -1.89 -1.52 4.97
C THR A 49 -3.38 -1.84 5.08
N GLU A 50 -3.75 -2.94 5.74
CA GLU A 50 -5.13 -3.46 5.79
C GLU A 50 -6.15 -2.49 6.41
N PRO A 51 -5.84 -1.70 7.46
CA PRO A 51 -6.82 -0.74 8.00
C PRO A 51 -7.32 0.26 6.94
N VAL A 52 -6.42 0.71 6.07
CA VAL A 52 -6.75 1.67 5.00
C VAL A 52 -7.38 0.95 3.80
N MET A 53 -6.80 -0.17 3.36
CA MET A 53 -7.34 -0.93 2.23
C MET A 53 -8.70 -1.54 2.53
N GLY A 54 -8.88 -2.15 3.70
CA GLY A 54 -10.14 -2.76 4.12
C GLY A 54 -11.26 -1.74 4.25
N PHE A 55 -10.95 -0.49 4.60
CA PHE A 55 -11.91 0.61 4.54
C PHE A 55 -12.31 0.94 3.09
N LEU A 56 -11.33 1.07 2.19
CA LEU A 56 -11.58 1.40 0.78
C LEU A 56 -12.29 0.29 -0.01
N ARG A 57 -11.99 -0.99 0.27
CA ARG A 57 -12.67 -2.15 -0.35
C ARG A 57 -14.17 -2.19 -0.08
N ARG A 58 -14.68 -1.44 0.91
CA ARG A 58 -16.14 -1.27 1.12
C ARG A 58 -16.80 -0.47 0.00
N TYR A 59 -16.02 0.34 -0.71
CA TYR A 59 -16.50 1.25 -1.76
C TYR A 59 -15.96 0.86 -3.15
N ILE A 60 -14.86 0.11 -3.20
CA ILE A 60 -14.16 -0.24 -4.43
C ILE A 60 -14.38 -1.74 -4.71
N PRO A 61 -15.15 -2.11 -5.73
CA PRO A 61 -15.31 -3.51 -6.10
C PRO A 61 -13.97 -4.09 -6.60
N SER A 62 -13.69 -5.34 -6.25
CA SER A 62 -12.52 -6.07 -6.78
C SER A 62 -12.65 -6.25 -8.28
N ALA A 63 -11.63 -5.88 -9.06
CA ALA A 63 -11.63 -6.00 -10.50
C ALA A 63 -10.92 -7.30 -10.92
N GLY A 64 -11.67 -8.34 -11.27
CA GLY A 64 -11.08 -9.59 -11.79
C GLY A 64 -10.15 -10.32 -10.82
N GLY A 65 -10.44 -10.26 -9.51
CA GLY A 65 -9.59 -10.85 -8.47
C GLY A 65 -8.37 -10.00 -8.08
N LEU A 66 -8.11 -8.90 -8.79
CA LEU A 66 -7.11 -7.91 -8.42
C LEU A 66 -7.71 -6.86 -7.47
N ASP A 67 -6.96 -6.57 -6.42
CA ASP A 67 -7.26 -5.46 -5.53
C ASP A 67 -6.68 -4.17 -6.10
N LEU A 68 -7.54 -3.27 -6.59
CA LEU A 68 -7.14 -1.96 -7.12
C LEU A 68 -6.98 -0.91 -6.00
N SER A 69 -7.42 -1.21 -4.79
CA SER A 69 -7.36 -0.28 -3.64
C SER A 69 -5.93 0.24 -3.36
N PRO A 70 -4.87 -0.58 -3.40
CA PRO A 70 -3.50 -0.11 -3.15
C PRO A 70 -3.05 0.97 -4.14
N ILE A 71 -3.44 0.86 -5.42
CA ILE A 71 -3.08 1.85 -6.46
C ILE A 71 -3.77 3.18 -6.18
N ILE A 72 -5.05 3.14 -5.78
CA ILE A 72 -5.82 4.33 -5.44
C ILE A 72 -5.23 5.04 -4.22
N ILE A 73 -4.85 4.28 -3.18
CA ILE A 73 -4.16 4.85 -2.00
C ILE A 73 -2.82 5.46 -2.42
N PHE A 74 -2.05 4.78 -3.27
CA PHE A 74 -0.77 5.28 -3.74
C PHE A 74 -0.93 6.64 -4.43
N ILE A 75 -1.86 6.76 -5.38
CA ILE A 75 -2.17 8.03 -6.06
C ILE A 75 -2.56 9.12 -5.06
N ALA A 76 -3.43 8.81 -4.10
CA ALA A 76 -3.85 9.76 -3.07
C ALA A 76 -2.66 10.29 -2.24
N ILE A 77 -1.70 9.42 -1.90
CA ILE A 77 -0.50 9.84 -1.19
C ILE A 77 0.39 10.73 -2.05
N ARG A 78 0.57 10.44 -3.34
CA ARG A 78 1.38 11.29 -4.24
C ARG A 78 0.78 12.69 -4.37
N ILE A 79 -0.55 12.79 -4.42
CA ILE A 79 -1.24 14.08 -4.41
C ILE A 79 -1.03 14.80 -3.07
N ALA A 80 -1.20 14.11 -1.94
CA ALA A 80 -1.00 14.70 -0.61
C ALA A 80 0.44 15.21 -0.42
N GLN A 81 1.43 14.44 -0.87
CA GLN A 81 2.83 14.83 -0.91
C GLN A 81 3.01 16.14 -1.69
N GLY A 82 2.55 16.19 -2.95
CA GLY A 82 2.70 17.38 -3.79
C GLY A 82 2.04 18.64 -3.19
N LEU A 83 0.90 18.49 -2.49
CA LEU A 83 0.24 19.59 -1.77
C LEU A 83 1.04 20.07 -0.56
N LEU A 84 1.74 19.16 0.11
CA LEU A 84 2.59 19.45 1.27
C LEU A 84 3.98 19.98 0.88
N GLY A 85 4.33 19.97 -0.41
CA GLY A 85 5.65 20.36 -0.90
C GLY A 85 6.72 19.28 -0.68
N CYS A 86 6.30 18.01 -0.66
CA CYS A 86 7.13 16.82 -0.63
C CYS A 86 6.53 15.73 -1.54
#